data_AF-A0A2V5RWX3-F1
#
_entry.id   AF-A0A2V5RWX3-F1
#
_cell.length_a   1.000
_cell.length_b   1.000
_cell.length_c   1.000
_cell.angle_alpha   90.00
_cell.angle_beta   90.00
_cell.angle_gamma   90.00
#
_symmetry.space_group_name_H-M   'P 1'
#
loop_
_entity.id
_entity.type
_entity.pdbx_description
1 polymer ?
#
loop_
_entity_poly.entity_id
_entity_poly.type
_entity_poly.pdbx_seq_one_letter_code
_entity_poly.pdbx_strand_id
1 'polypeptide(L)'
;MHDARFDDLANLLVGYSIRLKRNETVLIEVFDVPDEMTIALIRAARNVGGIPFVQNYHARVSRALALEASDRQLSLIAGHELARMKKMDAYIAVRGSNNITELSDVPAEK
;
A
#
# COMPACT_ATOMS: atom_id res chain seq x y z
N MET A 1 -11.37 -20.10 -4.12
CA MET A 1 -12.68 -19.61 -4.62
C MET A 1 -12.56 -18.11 -4.70
N HIS A 2 -12.95 -17.49 -5.82
CA HIS A 2 -12.86 -16.03 -6.00
C HIS A 2 -13.94 -15.34 -5.17
N ASP A 3 -13.57 -14.36 -4.35
CA ASP A 3 -14.51 -13.57 -3.54
C ASP A 3 -14.87 -12.28 -4.28
N ALA A 4 -16.11 -12.17 -4.74
CA ALA A 4 -16.59 -11.02 -5.51
C ALA A 4 -16.50 -9.69 -4.75
N ARG A 5 -16.48 -9.73 -3.41
CA ARG A 5 -16.40 -8.51 -2.58
C ARG A 5 -15.09 -7.75 -2.77
N PHE A 6 -14.01 -8.45 -3.13
CA PHE A 6 -12.73 -7.80 -3.44
C PHE A 6 -12.79 -7.00 -4.74
N ASP A 7 -13.46 -7.53 -5.77
CA ASP A 7 -13.64 -6.81 -7.02
C ASP A 7 -14.53 -5.58 -6.81
N ASP A 8 -15.63 -5.71 -6.06
CA ASP A 8 -16.54 -4.60 -5.74
C ASP A 8 -15.81 -3.46 -5.04
N LEU A 9 -15.01 -3.79 -4.01
CA LEU A 9 -14.21 -2.80 -3.29
C LEU A 9 -13.14 -2.18 -4.19
N ALA A 10 -12.44 -2.98 -4.99
CA ALA A 10 -11.40 -2.49 -5.89
C ALA A 10 -11.97 -1.51 -6.94
N ASN A 11 -13.11 -1.86 -7.53
CA ASN A 11 -13.80 -1.01 -8.50
C ASN A 11 -14.30 0.29 -7.85
N LEU A 12 -14.82 0.24 -6.63
CA LEU A 12 -15.23 1.42 -5.89
C LEU A 12 -14.04 2.35 -5.62
N LEU A 13 -12.94 1.81 -5.11
CA LEU A 13 -11.76 2.61 -4.78
C LEU A 13 -11.16 3.27 -6.03
N VAL A 14 -10.95 2.49 -7.09
CA VAL A 14 -10.36 2.99 -8.35
C VAL A 14 -11.29 3.96 -9.07
N GLY A 15 -12.57 3.60 -9.21
CA GLY A 15 -13.53 4.34 -10.03
C GLY A 15 -14.16 5.54 -9.32
N TYR A 16 -14.51 5.42 -8.04
CA TYR A 16 -15.21 6.46 -7.29
C TYR A 16 -14.27 7.28 -6.41
N SER A 17 -13.45 6.62 -5.58
CA SER A 17 -12.64 7.31 -4.57
C SER A 17 -11.50 8.11 -5.21
N ILE A 18 -10.69 7.47 -6.06
CA ILE A 18 -9.57 8.16 -6.73
C ILE A 18 -9.91 8.63 -8.15
N ARG A 19 -10.99 8.12 -8.76
CA ARG A 19 -11.39 8.42 -10.15
C ARG A 19 -10.22 8.33 -11.12
N LEU A 20 -9.47 7.22 -11.02
CA LEU A 20 -8.24 7.02 -11.77
C LEU A 20 -8.51 7.08 -13.28
N LYS A 21 -7.68 7.82 -14.01
CA LYS A 21 -7.80 7.96 -15.47
C LYS A 21 -6.78 7.11 -16.20
N ARG A 22 -7.01 6.97 -17.51
CA ARG A 22 -6.07 6.32 -18.41
C ARG A 22 -4.69 6.99 -18.35
N ASN A 23 -3.64 6.18 -18.30
CA ASN A 23 -2.24 6.56 -18.18
C ASN A 23 -1.85 7.27 -16.86
N GLU A 24 -2.77 7.46 -15.91
CA GLU A 24 -2.40 7.90 -14.56
C GLU A 24 -1.77 6.74 -13.78
N THR A 25 -0.77 7.08 -12.98
CA THR A 25 -0.03 6.16 -12.12
C THR A 25 -0.67 6.10 -10.74
N VAL A 26 -0.78 4.90 -10.17
CA VAL A 26 -1.33 4.72 -8.82
C VAL A 26 -0.40 3.87 -7.97
N LEU A 27 -0.02 4.38 -6.81
CA LEU A 27 0.68 3.60 -5.79
C LEU A 27 -0.32 2.92 -4.86
N ILE A 28 -0.27 1.60 -4.80
CA ILE A 28 -1.09 0.74 -3.96
C ILE A 28 -0.20 0.17 -2.86
N GLU A 29 -0.43 0.61 -1.63
CA GLU A 29 0.25 0.07 -0.46
C GLU A 29 -0.71 -0.75 0.40
N VAL A 30 -0.38 -2.03 0.58
CA VAL A 30 -1.19 -2.97 1.36
C VAL A 30 -0.39 -3.50 2.55
N PHE A 31 -1.09 -3.70 3.67
CA PHE A 31 -0.48 -4.11 4.94
C PHE A 31 -1.26 -5.31 5.46
N ASP A 32 -0.63 -6.49 5.50
CA ASP A 32 -1.26 -7.72 6.02
C ASP A 32 -2.68 -7.98 5.47
N VAL A 33 -2.88 -7.69 4.19
CA VAL A 33 -4.12 -7.94 3.45
C VAL A 33 -3.93 -9.21 2.60
N PRO A 34 -4.97 -10.05 2.41
CA PRO A 34 -4.91 -11.16 1.46
C PRO A 34 -4.50 -10.70 0.06
N ASP A 35 -3.64 -11.47 -0.59
CA ASP A 35 -3.11 -11.16 -1.93
C ASP A 35 -4.22 -10.97 -2.97
N GLU A 36 -5.35 -11.67 -2.81
CA GLU A 36 -6.52 -11.56 -3.67
C GLU A 36 -7.07 -10.13 -3.76
N MET A 37 -7.06 -9.39 -2.65
CA MET A 37 -7.49 -7.98 -2.64
C MET A 37 -6.52 -7.09 -3.42
N THR A 38 -5.21 -7.33 -3.27
CA THR A 38 -4.18 -6.60 -4.02
C THR A 38 -4.30 -6.88 -5.52
N ILE A 39 -4.52 -8.15 -5.89
CA ILE A 39 -4.74 -8.56 -7.28
C ILE A 39 -6.00 -7.90 -7.84
N ALA A 40 -7.09 -7.82 -7.06
CA ALA A 40 -8.32 -7.13 -7.46
C ALA A 40 -8.07 -5.64 -7.74
N LEU A 41 -7.30 -4.94 -6.89
CA LEU A 41 -6.91 -3.54 -7.11
C LEU A 41 -6.07 -3.35 -8.38
N ILE A 42 -5.08 -4.23 -8.60
CA ILE A 42 -4.26 -4.19 -9.83
C ILE A 42 -5.13 -4.35 -11.07
N ARG A 43 -6.09 -5.28 -11.04
CA ARG A 43 -7.03 -5.51 -12.14
C ARG A 43 -7.92 -4.29 -12.38
N ALA A 44 -8.54 -3.75 -11.33
CA ALA A 44 -9.40 -2.57 -11.42
C ALA A 44 -8.65 -1.35 -11.98
N ALA A 45 -7.42 -1.10 -11.51
CA ALA A 45 -6.57 -0.01 -12.02
C ALA A 45 -6.26 -0.17 -13.52
N ARG A 46 -5.90 -1.39 -13.95
CA ARG A 46 -5.63 -1.69 -15.37
C ARG A 46 -6.88 -1.57 -16.24
N ASN A 47 -8.05 -1.95 -15.73
CA ASN A 47 -9.30 -1.90 -16.48
C ASN A 47 -9.69 -0.47 -16.89
N VAL A 48 -9.32 0.54 -16.10
CA VAL A 48 -9.50 1.97 -16.46
C VAL A 48 -8.32 2.55 -17.24
N GLY A 49 -7.32 1.71 -17.58
CA GLY A 49 -6.10 2.11 -18.28
C GLY A 49 -5.06 2.80 -17.40
N GLY A 50 -5.19 2.73 -16.08
CA GLY A 50 -4.20 3.24 -15.13
C GLY A 50 -2.99 2.30 -14.99
N ILE A 51 -1.93 2.81 -14.39
CA ILE A 51 -0.63 2.15 -14.27
C ILE A 51 -0.35 1.87 -12.78
N PRO A 52 -0.64 0.66 -12.28
CA PRO A 52 -0.46 0.35 -10.86
C PRO A 52 0.99 0.04 -10.48
N PHE A 53 1.41 0.60 -9.35
CA PHE A 53 2.61 0.26 -8.60
C PHE A 53 2.19 -0.31 -7.25
N VAL A 54 2.84 -1.37 -6.78
CA VAL A 54 2.41 -2.09 -5.58
C VAL A 54 3.55 -2.24 -4.59
N GLN A 55 3.27 -2.02 -3.32
CA GLN A 55 4.14 -2.35 -2.21
C GLN A 55 3.35 -3.13 -1.15
N ASN A 56 3.81 -4.35 -0.85
CA ASN A 56 3.25 -5.16 0.22
C ASN A 56 4.09 -4.98 1.48
N TYR A 57 3.41 -4.74 2.60
CA TYR A 57 3.99 -4.65 3.92
C TYR A 57 3.43 -5.75 4.82
N HIS A 58 4.30 -6.23 5.70
CA HIS A 58 3.94 -7.11 6.79
C HIS A 58 4.32 -6.45 8.11
N ALA A 59 3.36 -6.25 9.00
CA ALA A 59 3.59 -5.50 10.24
C ALA A 59 4.74 -6.10 11.07
N ARG A 60 4.87 -7.42 11.12
CA ARG A 60 5.97 -8.12 11.81
C ARG A 60 7.35 -7.77 11.25
N VAL A 61 7.46 -7.64 9.92
CA VAL A 61 8.72 -7.29 9.24
C VAL A 61 9.02 -5.81 9.45
N SER A 62 8.01 -4.94 9.28
CA SER A 62 8.14 -3.51 9.53
C SER A 62 8.55 -3.21 10.98
N ARG A 63 7.99 -3.93 11.95
CA ARG A 63 8.36 -3.87 13.37
C ARG A 63 9.82 -4.24 13.60
N ALA A 64 10.28 -5.36 13.04
CA ALA A 64 11.67 -5.79 13.16
C ALA A 64 12.65 -4.74 12.60
N LEU A 65 12.30 -4.11 11.48
CA LEU A 65 13.06 -3.00 10.91
C LEU A 65 13.03 -1.74 11.80
N ALA A 66 11.91 -1.46 12.45
CA ALA A 66 11.72 -0.26 13.26
C ALA A 66 12.46 -0.31 14.61
N LEU A 67 12.55 -1.48 15.25
CA LEU A 67 13.17 -1.65 16.57
C LEU A 67 14.58 -1.05 16.67
N GLU A 68 15.40 -1.24 15.64
CA GLU A 68 16.79 -0.77 15.61
C GLU A 68 17.06 0.18 14.42
N ALA A 69 16.01 0.85 13.93
CA ALA A 69 16.14 1.78 12.81
C ALA A 69 17.17 2.88 13.14
N SER A 70 18.09 3.10 12.21
CA SER A 70 19.06 4.20 12.29
C SER A 70 18.58 5.43 11.54
N ASP A 71 19.00 6.62 11.97
CA ASP A 71 18.65 7.89 11.29
C ASP A 71 19.03 7.88 9.80
N ARG A 72 20.17 7.25 9.48
CA ARG A 72 20.62 7.07 8.10
C ARG A 72 19.65 6.20 7.31
N GLN A 73 19.20 5.08 7.87
CA GLN A 73 18.22 4.20 7.24
C GLN A 73 16.90 4.94 7.01
N LEU A 74 16.39 5.63 8.03
CA LEU A 74 15.13 6.40 7.94
C LEU A 74 15.22 7.52 6.91
N SER A 75 16.34 8.23 6.86
CA SER A 75 16.58 9.29 5.87
C SER A 75 16.59 8.76 4.43
N LEU A 76 17.19 7.58 4.21
CA LEU A 76 17.22 6.93 2.90
C LEU A 76 15.82 6.46 2.48
N ILE A 77 15.08 5.84 3.40
CA ILE A 77 13.69 5.42 3.17
C ILE A 77 12.84 6.65 2.82
N ALA A 78 12.90 7.71 3.62
CA ALA A 78 12.14 8.94 3.39
C ALA A 78 12.44 9.57 2.02
N GLY A 79 13.72 9.62 1.62
CA GLY A 79 14.13 10.12 0.31
C GLY A 79 13.58 9.26 -0.84
N HIS A 80 13.64 7.93 -0.72
CA HIS A 80 13.12 7.01 -1.72
C HIS A 80 11.60 7.11 -1.85
N GLU A 81 10.89 7.08 -0.72
CA GLU A 81 9.43 7.16 -0.67
C GLU A 81 8.91 8.49 -1.21
N LEU A 82 9.52 9.61 -0.82
CA LEU A 82 9.15 10.92 -1.36
C LEU A 82 9.34 10.98 -2.87
N ALA A 83 10.46 10.47 -3.39
CA ALA A 83 10.73 10.45 -4.82
C ALA A 83 9.74 9.55 -5.58
N ARG A 84 9.29 8.45 -4.96
CA ARG A 84 8.25 7.57 -5.49
C ARG A 84 6.90 8.28 -5.51
N MET A 85 6.44 8.82 -4.38
CA MET A 85 5.16 9.52 -4.26
C MET A 85 5.03 10.70 -5.22
N LYS A 86 6.11 11.47 -5.43
CA LYS A 86 6.13 12.59 -6.40
C LYS A 86 5.87 12.17 -7.85
N LYS A 87 6.03 10.89 -8.19
CA LYS A 87 5.80 10.36 -9.53
C LYS A 87 4.42 9.72 -9.69
N MET A 88 3.61 9.68 -8.63
CA MET A 88 2.31 9.02 -8.62
C MET A 88 1.19 10.05 -8.74
N ASP A 89 0.17 9.74 -9.55
CA ASP A 89 -1.02 10.59 -9.72
C ASP A 89 -2.08 10.27 -8.65
N ALA A 90 -2.10 9.03 -8.16
CA ALA A 90 -3.00 8.56 -7.12
C ALA A 90 -2.32 7.63 -6.11
N TYR A 91 -2.94 7.50 -4.94
CA TYR A 91 -2.47 6.65 -3.85
C TYR A 91 -3.65 5.89 -3.22
N ILE A 92 -3.49 4.58 -3.04
CA ILE A 92 -4.42 3.72 -2.31
C ILE A 92 -3.65 3.02 -1.19
N ALA A 93 -4.21 3.11 0.01
CA ALA A 93 -3.72 2.45 1.20
C ALA A 93 -4.78 1.45 1.70
N VAL A 94 -4.46 0.16 1.75
CA VAL A 94 -5.30 -0.84 2.42
C VAL A 94 -4.58 -1.35 3.65
N ARG A 95 -5.21 -1.23 4.82
CA ARG A 95 -4.63 -1.61 6.11
C ARG A 95 -5.40 -2.81 6.67
N GLY A 96 -4.80 -3.98 6.54
CA GLY A 96 -5.12 -5.15 7.34
C GLY A 96 -4.21 -5.19 8.57
N SER A 97 -4.56 -6.07 9.52
CA SER A 97 -3.71 -6.36 10.66
C SER A 97 -4.07 -7.72 11.22
N ASN A 98 -3.05 -8.57 11.40
CA ASN A 98 -3.19 -9.82 12.13
C ASN A 98 -3.05 -9.61 13.65
N ASN A 99 -2.49 -8.47 14.07
CA ASN A 99 -2.24 -8.11 15.46
C ASN A 99 -2.23 -6.59 15.63
N ILE A 100 -3.23 -6.06 16.34
CA ILE A 100 -3.40 -4.61 16.54
C ILE A 100 -2.29 -4.01 17.42
N THR A 101 -1.63 -4.81 18.25
CA THR A 101 -0.56 -4.35 19.15
C THR A 101 0.83 -4.72 18.64
N GLU A 102 1.00 -4.99 17.34
CA GLU A 102 2.27 -5.48 16.79
C GLU A 102 3.44 -4.53 17.07
N LEU A 103 3.23 -3.22 17.07
CA LEU A 103 4.27 -2.21 17.28
C LEU A 103 4.45 -1.78 18.76
N SER A 104 3.87 -2.49 19.73
CA SER A 104 3.79 -2.03 21.12
C SER A 104 5.14 -1.90 21.84
N ASP A 105 6.18 -2.56 21.37
CA ASP A 105 7.55 -2.53 21.92
C ASP A 105 8.53 -1.69 21.09
N VAL A 106 8.06 -1.04 20.02
CA VAL A 106 8.88 -0.11 19.24
C VAL A 106 8.98 1.21 20.02
N PRO A 107 10.18 1.72 20.34
CA PRO A 107 10.33 2.98 21.05
C PRO A 107 9.72 4.16 20.28
N ALA A 108 9.01 5.05 20.96
CA ALA A 108 8.30 6.19 20.33
C ALA A 108 9.24 7.26 19.74
N GLU A 109 10.52 7.23 20.12
CA GLU A 109 11.58 8.13 19.66
C GLU A 109 12.27 7.67 18.37
N LYS A 110 11.85 6.53 17.81
CA LYS A 110 12.26 6.01 16.50
C LYS A 110 11.29 6.45 15.41
#